data_AF-B4L8G6-F1
#
_entry.id   AF-B4L8G6-F1
#
_cell.length_a   1.000
_cell.length_b   1.000
_cell.length_c   1.000
_cell.angle_alpha   90.00
_cell.angle_beta   90.00
_cell.angle_gamma   90.00
#
_symmetry.space_group_name_H-M   'P 1'
#
loop_
_entity.id
_entity.type
_entity.pdbx_description
1 polymer ?
#
loop_
_entity_poly.entity_id
_entity_poly.type
_entity_poly.pdbx_seq_one_letter_code
_entity_poly.pdbx_strand_id
1 'polypeptide(L)'
;MATAIALKCNYIYLLCLIVFAWQMCAAKQLPLPANVAAAASASAATTPATTKPASTPIHTESPSSGNSGHQQLRHESYDKDDDTIADALPPASARRRRQVSDWFIAPNTRWCGRGNLANGTYNHLGGASMADKCCRKHDHCKMYIPAMSNRYDLFNYRPYTLSHCSCDRRFRTCLKMANDEDANTIGKLFFNMVQTQCFVLKTETLCQQRGTGSESDKCLKETVRHKAYLRDNKKF
;
A
#
# COMPACT_ATOMS: atom_id res chain seq x y z
N MET A 1 -26.06 43.90 -22.28
CA MET A 1 -25.98 42.50 -21.81
C MET A 1 -25.06 42.33 -20.59
N ALA A 2 -23.82 42.83 -20.60
CA ALA A 2 -22.84 42.60 -19.52
C ALA A 2 -23.34 42.91 -18.08
N THR A 3 -24.12 43.97 -17.89
CA THR A 3 -24.67 44.39 -16.57
C THR A 3 -25.48 43.31 -15.87
N ALA A 4 -26.28 42.53 -16.61
CA ALA A 4 -27.12 41.47 -16.03
C ALA A 4 -26.33 40.26 -15.51
N ILE A 5 -25.09 40.07 -15.96
CA ILE A 5 -24.19 39.00 -15.50
C ILE A 5 -23.57 39.39 -14.16
N ALA A 6 -23.16 40.66 -14.00
CA ALA A 6 -22.58 41.17 -12.77
C ALA A 6 -23.53 41.03 -11.56
N LEU A 7 -24.81 41.39 -11.71
CA LEU A 7 -25.80 41.23 -10.63
C LEU A 7 -26.02 39.75 -10.26
N LYS A 8 -26.09 38.84 -11.24
CA LYS A 8 -26.23 37.40 -10.97
C LYS A 8 -25.02 36.82 -10.23
N CYS A 9 -23.81 37.23 -10.59
CA CYS A 9 -22.59 36.81 -9.91
C CYS A 9 -22.56 37.29 -8.45
N ASN A 10 -22.89 38.56 -8.21
CA ASN A 10 -22.90 39.15 -6.87
C ASN A 10 -23.99 38.52 -5.96
N TYR A 11 -25.16 38.21 -6.52
CA TYR A 11 -26.23 37.50 -5.80
C TYR A 11 -25.84 36.08 -5.38
N ILE A 12 -25.17 35.32 -6.27
CA ILE A 12 -24.64 33.99 -5.94
C ILE A 12 -23.56 34.08 -4.85
N TYR A 13 -22.67 35.08 -4.92
CA TYR A 13 -21.63 35.28 -3.90
C TYR A 13 -22.23 35.58 -2.52
N LEU A 14 -23.26 36.44 -2.46
CA LEU A 14 -23.99 36.75 -1.23
C LEU A 14 -24.71 35.52 -0.64
N LEU A 15 -25.36 34.71 -1.48
CA LEU A 15 -25.98 33.45 -1.04
C LEU A 15 -24.95 32.45 -0.48
N CYS A 16 -23.78 32.30 -1.12
CA CYS A 16 -22.70 31.46 -0.60
C CYS A 16 -22.23 31.95 0.79
N LEU A 17 -22.03 33.26 0.97
CA LEU A 17 -21.63 33.83 2.26
C LEU A 17 -22.68 33.59 3.35
N ILE A 18 -23.98 33.70 3.04
CA ILE A 18 -25.06 33.40 3.98
C ILE A 18 -25.07 31.92 4.38
N VAL A 19 -24.89 30.99 3.43
CA VAL A 19 -24.83 29.55 3.72
C VAL A 19 -23.61 29.19 4.58
N PHE A 20 -22.43 29.74 4.28
CA PHE A 20 -21.24 29.52 5.11
C PHE A 20 -21.39 30.13 6.52
N ALA A 21 -21.96 31.33 6.65
CA ALA A 21 -22.23 31.94 7.94
C ALA A 21 -23.21 31.09 8.78
N TRP A 22 -24.23 30.50 8.16
CA TRP A 22 -25.19 29.62 8.83
C TRP A 22 -24.54 28.32 9.32
N GLN A 23 -23.69 27.69 8.50
CA GLN A 23 -22.91 26.51 8.90
C GLN A 23 -21.96 26.78 10.07
N MET A 24 -21.30 27.94 10.09
CA MET A 24 -20.40 28.33 11.19
C MET A 24 -21.14 28.67 12.49
N CYS A 25 -22.41 29.09 12.40
CA CYS A 25 -23.25 29.36 13.57
C CYS A 25 -23.78 28.07 14.22
N ALA A 26 -24.15 27.07 13.40
CA ALA A 26 -24.71 25.79 13.87
C ALA A 26 -23.72 24.93 14.70
N ALA A 27 -22.42 25.18 14.61
CA ALA A 27 -21.38 24.37 15.24
C ALA A 27 -21.14 24.63 16.74
N LYS A 28 -21.96 25.46 17.42
CA LYS A 28 -21.60 26.04 18.73
C LYS A 28 -22.46 25.71 19.96
N GLN A 29 -23.34 24.71 19.88
CA GLN A 29 -23.97 24.09 21.07
C GLN A 29 -23.92 22.55 21.03
N LEU A 30 -23.05 21.97 21.86
CA LEU A 30 -23.27 20.64 22.42
C LEU A 30 -22.64 20.58 23.83
N PRO A 31 -23.43 20.37 24.91
CA PRO A 31 -22.89 20.35 26.27
C PRO A 31 -22.23 19.02 26.60
N LEU A 32 -21.18 19.06 27.43
CA LEU A 32 -20.59 17.87 28.05
C LEU A 32 -21.48 17.40 29.21
N PRO A 33 -21.87 16.11 29.28
CA PRO A 33 -22.45 15.55 30.49
C PRO A 33 -21.36 15.39 31.57
N ALA A 34 -21.68 15.77 32.80
CA ALA A 34 -20.78 15.63 33.94
C ALA A 34 -21.19 14.46 34.85
N ASN A 35 -20.22 14.03 35.67
CA ASN A 35 -20.38 13.51 37.03
C ASN A 35 -20.83 12.04 37.30
N VAL A 36 -19.90 11.31 37.93
CA VAL A 36 -20.00 10.34 39.06
C VAL A 36 -20.89 9.08 38.97
N ALA A 37 -20.54 7.92 39.57
CA ALA A 37 -19.26 7.45 40.15
C ALA A 37 -19.30 5.93 40.51
N ALA A 38 -18.15 5.44 40.98
CA ALA A 38 -17.97 4.52 42.12
C ALA A 38 -17.82 3.00 41.91
N ALA A 39 -17.09 2.43 42.89
CA ALA A 39 -17.08 1.04 43.34
C ALA A 39 -16.53 -0.08 42.42
N ALA A 40 -15.24 -0.38 42.59
CA ALA A 40 -14.73 -1.76 42.62
C ALA A 40 -13.63 -1.85 43.68
N SER A 41 -13.94 -2.45 44.84
CA SER A 41 -12.99 -2.67 45.93
C SER A 41 -12.21 -3.97 45.74
N ALA A 42 -11.01 -4.04 46.31
CA ALA A 42 -10.19 -5.25 46.29
C ALA A 42 -10.65 -6.26 47.36
N SER A 43 -10.57 -7.54 47.05
CA SER A 43 -10.40 -8.61 48.04
C SER A 43 -9.46 -9.68 47.49
N ALA A 44 -8.75 -10.35 48.39
CA ALA A 44 -7.94 -11.52 48.08
C ALA A 44 -8.61 -12.77 48.65
N ALA A 45 -8.55 -13.89 47.92
CA ALA A 45 -9.02 -15.18 48.37
C ALA A 45 -8.12 -16.30 47.80
N THR A 46 -8.04 -17.43 48.49
CA THR A 46 -6.90 -18.35 48.41
C THR A 46 -7.36 -19.79 48.20
N THR A 47 -6.90 -20.44 47.11
CA THR A 47 -6.94 -21.91 46.89
C THR A 47 -8.35 -22.54 46.80
N PRO A 48 -8.54 -23.85 46.50
CA PRO A 48 -7.57 -24.91 46.19
C PRO A 48 -7.77 -25.60 44.82
N ALA A 49 -6.99 -26.68 44.60
CA ALA A 49 -6.91 -27.41 43.34
C ALA A 49 -7.96 -28.51 43.18
N THR A 50 -8.24 -28.87 41.91
CA THR A 50 -8.99 -30.07 41.50
C THR A 50 -8.20 -30.82 40.41
N THR A 51 -8.38 -32.14 40.29
CA THR A 51 -7.40 -33.04 39.66
C THR A 51 -7.90 -33.80 38.42
N LYS A 52 -6.94 -34.24 37.58
CA LYS A 52 -7.03 -35.32 36.56
C LYS A 52 -7.96 -35.09 35.35
N PRO A 53 -7.91 -35.94 34.29
CA PRO A 53 -7.00 -37.07 34.06
C PRO A 53 -6.07 -36.92 32.83
N ALA A 54 -5.20 -37.92 32.63
CA ALA A 54 -4.17 -37.96 31.59
C ALA A 54 -4.66 -38.53 30.25
N SER A 55 -3.88 -38.26 29.20
CA SER A 55 -3.74 -39.10 28.01
C SER A 55 -2.25 -39.24 27.64
N THR A 56 -1.89 -40.34 26.96
CA THR A 56 -0.48 -40.76 26.76
C THR A 56 -0.22 -41.10 25.27
N PRO A 57 1.00 -41.55 24.88
CA PRO A 57 1.86 -40.81 23.96
C PRO A 57 1.69 -41.21 22.47
N ILE A 58 2.32 -40.43 21.58
CA ILE A 58 2.63 -40.86 20.21
C ILE A 58 4.13 -40.66 19.92
N HIS A 59 4.75 -41.76 19.50
CA HIS A 59 6.08 -41.99 18.92
C HIS A 59 7.04 -40.82 18.63
N THR A 60 8.22 -40.93 19.23
CA THR A 60 9.51 -40.45 18.69
C THR A 60 9.94 -41.28 17.49
N GLU A 61 10.53 -40.65 16.47
CA GLU A 61 11.70 -41.16 15.73
C GLU A 61 12.57 -39.96 15.26
N SER A 62 13.85 -40.21 14.94
CA SER A 62 14.82 -39.20 14.49
C SER A 62 15.69 -39.78 13.37
N PRO A 63 16.22 -38.95 12.46
CA PRO A 63 17.68 -38.76 12.38
C PRO A 63 18.09 -37.34 11.93
N SER A 64 19.35 -36.87 11.93
CA SER A 64 20.65 -37.26 12.55
C SER A 64 21.72 -36.18 12.25
N SER A 65 22.85 -36.19 12.96
CA SER A 65 24.11 -35.46 12.65
C SER A 65 24.08 -33.92 12.78
N GLY A 66 25.20 -33.21 12.97
CA GLY A 66 26.62 -33.58 13.17
C GLY A 66 27.44 -32.31 13.50
N ASN A 67 28.63 -32.42 14.13
CA ASN A 67 29.17 -31.33 14.97
C ASN A 67 30.57 -30.74 14.58
N SER A 68 30.78 -29.46 14.93
CA SER A 68 32.05 -28.73 15.23
C SER A 68 33.15 -28.54 14.18
N GLY A 69 33.77 -27.34 14.21
CA GLY A 69 35.08 -27.04 13.59
C GLY A 69 35.43 -25.53 13.56
N HIS A 70 36.38 -25.08 14.38
CA HIS A 70 36.93 -23.70 14.40
C HIS A 70 38.34 -23.66 13.80
N GLN A 71 38.77 -22.54 13.19
CA GLN A 71 39.88 -21.66 13.66
C GLN A 71 40.00 -20.38 12.81
N GLN A 72 40.77 -19.37 13.24
CA GLN A 72 40.68 -17.97 12.78
C GLN A 72 42.00 -17.18 12.89
N LEU A 73 42.28 -16.32 11.89
CA LEU A 73 43.17 -15.13 11.93
C LEU A 73 42.47 -14.07 11.04
N ARG A 74 42.11 -12.85 11.48
CA ARG A 74 42.91 -11.67 11.89
C ARG A 74 43.71 -11.10 10.69
N HIS A 75 43.57 -9.85 10.22
CA HIS A 75 42.92 -8.62 10.75
C HIS A 75 42.14 -7.87 9.60
N GLU A 76 41.78 -6.57 9.56
CA GLU A 76 42.05 -5.38 10.40
C GLU A 76 40.93 -4.29 10.31
N SER A 77 40.71 -3.59 11.43
CA SER A 77 40.38 -2.15 11.66
C SER A 77 39.72 -1.23 10.59
N TYR A 78 38.58 -0.61 10.97
CA TYR A 78 38.44 0.87 11.05
C TYR A 78 37.24 1.23 11.99
N ASP A 79 37.40 2.26 12.83
CA ASP A 79 36.38 2.74 13.80
C ASP A 79 35.31 3.64 13.12
N LYS A 80 34.29 4.26 13.73
CA LYS A 80 33.87 4.55 15.13
C LYS A 80 32.31 4.69 15.11
N ASP A 81 31.55 4.74 16.20
CA ASP A 81 31.46 5.81 17.21
C ASP A 81 30.87 5.31 18.56
N ASP A 82 30.91 6.18 19.57
CA ASP A 82 30.68 5.90 21.00
C ASP A 82 29.24 6.24 21.49
N ASP A 83 28.77 5.52 22.51
CA ASP A 83 27.80 5.97 23.53
C ASP A 83 27.55 4.83 24.55
N THR A 84 27.45 5.16 25.84
CA THR A 84 27.41 4.19 26.96
C THR A 84 26.39 4.62 28.05
N ILE A 85 25.95 3.84 29.05
CA ILE A 85 26.50 2.68 29.80
C ILE A 85 25.44 1.52 29.87
N ALA A 86 25.72 0.49 30.67
CA ALA A 86 24.88 -0.63 31.18
C ALA A 86 23.35 -0.37 31.28
N ASP A 87 22.46 -1.36 31.13
CA ASP A 87 22.39 -2.57 31.99
C ASP A 87 22.06 -3.91 31.28
N ALA A 88 22.34 -5.01 31.99
CA ALA A 88 22.30 -6.36 31.44
C ALA A 88 20.94 -7.07 31.59
N LEU A 89 20.30 -7.41 30.47
CA LEU A 89 19.27 -8.46 30.34
C LEU A 89 19.43 -9.19 28.99
N PRO A 90 19.00 -10.46 28.87
CA PRO A 90 19.19 -11.25 27.65
C PRO A 90 18.40 -10.68 26.46
N PRO A 91 18.82 -10.96 25.21
CA PRO A 91 18.14 -10.49 24.01
C PRO A 91 16.78 -11.18 23.83
N ALA A 92 15.77 -10.65 24.52
CA ALA A 92 14.37 -10.95 24.27
C ALA A 92 14.08 -10.76 22.79
N SER A 93 13.34 -11.71 22.20
CA SER A 93 13.14 -11.85 20.76
C SER A 93 13.04 -10.51 20.04
N ALA A 94 13.90 -10.28 19.03
CA ALA A 94 13.87 -9.08 18.21
C ALA A 94 12.56 -9.00 17.41
N ARG A 95 11.49 -8.52 18.08
CA ARG A 95 10.23 -8.10 17.49
C ARG A 95 10.54 -6.88 16.63
N ARG A 96 11.03 -7.14 15.42
CA ARG A 96 11.15 -6.18 14.33
C ARG A 96 9.91 -5.30 14.37
N ARG A 97 10.11 -4.03 14.74
CA ARG A 97 9.04 -3.04 14.83
C ARG A 97 8.34 -3.04 13.48
N ARG A 98 7.12 -3.60 13.42
CA ARG A 98 6.34 -3.64 12.18
C ARG A 98 6.25 -2.21 11.70
N GLN A 99 6.81 -1.93 10.53
CA GLN A 99 6.79 -0.57 10.00
C GLN A 99 5.34 -0.27 9.58
N VAL A 100 4.95 1.00 9.51
CA VAL A 100 3.56 1.36 9.19
C VAL A 100 3.20 0.94 7.75
N SER A 101 4.20 0.69 6.90
CA SER A 101 4.11 -0.03 5.62
C SER A 101 3.46 -1.40 5.71
N ASP A 102 3.69 -2.14 6.80
CA ASP A 102 3.36 -3.56 6.92
C ASP A 102 1.84 -3.79 6.99
N TRP A 103 1.08 -2.76 7.39
CA TRP A 103 -0.39 -2.74 7.33
C TRP A 103 -0.94 -2.70 5.89
N PHE A 104 -0.13 -2.28 4.92
CA PHE A 104 -0.52 -2.17 3.51
C PHE A 104 0.01 -3.35 2.68
N ILE A 105 0.39 -4.45 3.31
CA ILE A 105 0.78 -5.72 2.68
C ILE A 105 -0.16 -6.83 3.20
N ALA A 106 -0.67 -7.66 2.29
CA ALA A 106 -1.63 -8.70 2.64
C ALA A 106 -1.02 -9.71 3.64
N PRO A 107 -1.81 -10.22 4.62
CA PRO A 107 -1.30 -11.21 5.57
C PRO A 107 -0.73 -12.43 4.85
N ASN A 108 0.25 -13.08 5.46
CA ASN A 108 0.92 -14.27 4.90
C ASN A 108 1.68 -14.06 3.57
N THR A 109 1.79 -12.82 3.07
CA THR A 109 2.55 -12.46 1.84
C THR A 109 3.80 -11.63 2.16
N ARG A 110 4.66 -11.40 1.14
CA ARG A 110 5.74 -10.41 1.19
C ARG A 110 5.64 -9.35 0.10
N TRP A 111 4.95 -9.62 -1.01
CA TRP A 111 4.92 -8.76 -2.19
C TRP A 111 3.53 -8.19 -2.51
N CYS A 112 2.48 -8.66 -1.85
CA CYS A 112 1.10 -8.23 -2.14
C CYS A 112 0.73 -6.95 -1.40
N GLY A 113 1.31 -5.81 -1.78
CA GLY A 113 1.01 -4.54 -1.11
C GLY A 113 1.82 -3.32 -1.57
N ARG A 114 1.90 -2.31 -0.70
CA ARG A 114 2.68 -1.08 -0.96
C ARG A 114 4.12 -1.26 -0.48
N GLY A 115 4.99 -1.71 -1.37
CA GLY A 115 6.37 -2.12 -1.05
C GLY A 115 6.44 -3.63 -0.77
N ASN A 116 7.57 -4.14 -0.26
CA ASN A 116 7.72 -5.58 -0.03
C ASN A 116 8.50 -5.97 1.24
N LEU A 117 8.02 -7.06 1.86
CA LEU A 117 8.53 -7.85 2.97
C LEU A 117 9.82 -8.65 2.69
N ALA A 118 10.47 -8.46 1.54
CA ALA A 118 11.45 -9.39 1.01
C ALA A 118 12.85 -9.26 1.65
N ASN A 119 13.15 -8.13 2.30
CA ASN A 119 14.49 -7.77 2.79
C ASN A 119 15.57 -7.81 1.69
N GLY A 120 15.24 -7.36 0.47
CA GLY A 120 16.14 -7.39 -0.69
C GLY A 120 16.23 -8.75 -1.42
N THR A 121 15.80 -9.85 -0.78
CA THR A 121 15.91 -11.19 -1.37
C THR A 121 14.75 -11.50 -2.31
N TYR A 122 14.96 -11.40 -3.62
CA TYR A 122 13.92 -11.58 -4.65
C TYR A 122 13.11 -12.89 -4.52
N ASN A 123 13.74 -14.01 -4.13
CA ASN A 123 13.08 -15.31 -3.97
C ASN A 123 12.45 -15.55 -2.58
N HIS A 124 12.48 -14.56 -1.69
CA HIS A 124 11.86 -14.66 -0.37
C HIS A 124 10.35 -14.41 -0.50
N LEU A 125 9.56 -15.41 -0.15
CA LEU A 125 8.10 -15.38 -0.21
C LEU A 125 7.49 -15.55 1.20
N GLY A 126 6.22 -15.22 1.33
CA GLY A 126 5.37 -15.60 2.47
C GLY A 126 4.79 -17.02 2.31
N GLY A 127 4.00 -17.47 3.29
CA GLY A 127 3.33 -18.77 3.25
C GLY A 127 2.26 -18.86 2.14
N ALA A 128 1.65 -17.72 1.78
CA ALA A 128 0.73 -17.55 0.64
C ALA A 128 1.49 -17.59 -0.71
N SER A 129 2.43 -18.53 -0.87
CA SER A 129 3.55 -18.41 -1.81
C SER A 129 3.13 -18.36 -3.28
N MET A 130 1.94 -18.84 -3.64
CA MET A 130 1.41 -18.80 -5.01
C MET A 130 0.83 -17.42 -5.34
N ALA A 131 -0.02 -16.86 -4.47
CA ALA A 131 -0.44 -15.45 -4.55
C ALA A 131 0.77 -14.50 -4.55
N ASP A 132 1.74 -14.75 -3.67
CA ASP A 132 2.91 -13.90 -3.47
C ASP A 132 3.85 -13.88 -4.70
N LYS A 133 4.01 -15.02 -5.40
CA LYS A 133 4.68 -15.08 -6.71
C LYS A 133 3.99 -14.20 -7.76
N CYS A 134 2.66 -14.13 -7.74
CA CYS A 134 1.89 -13.29 -8.66
C CYS A 134 2.09 -11.80 -8.37
N CYS A 135 2.06 -11.40 -7.10
CA CYS A 135 2.31 -10.01 -6.68
C CYS A 135 3.74 -9.57 -6.99
N ARG A 136 4.75 -10.37 -6.64
CA ARG A 136 6.16 -10.12 -7.01
C ARG A 136 6.33 -9.88 -8.51
N LYS A 137 5.61 -10.63 -9.35
CA LYS A 137 5.64 -10.51 -10.82
C LYS A 137 4.88 -9.29 -11.35
N HIS A 138 3.95 -8.73 -10.56
CA HIS A 138 3.24 -7.48 -10.86
C HIS A 138 4.06 -6.24 -10.48
N ASP A 139 4.71 -6.25 -9.31
CA ASP A 139 5.65 -5.21 -8.87
C ASP A 139 6.74 -4.92 -9.90
N HIS A 140 7.28 -5.97 -10.53
CA HIS A 140 8.33 -5.88 -11.54
C HIS A 140 7.78 -5.57 -12.96
N CYS A 141 6.63 -4.91 -13.07
CA CYS A 141 6.08 -4.42 -14.33
C CYS A 141 6.97 -3.32 -14.94
N LYS A 142 7.55 -3.57 -16.11
CA LYS A 142 8.46 -2.61 -16.81
C LYS A 142 7.83 -1.25 -17.14
N MET A 143 6.50 -1.14 -17.15
CA MET A 143 5.77 0.08 -17.51
C MET A 143 4.81 0.44 -16.37
N TYR A 144 5.22 1.41 -15.56
CA TYR A 144 4.50 1.83 -14.35
C TYR A 144 4.62 3.35 -14.12
N ILE A 145 3.59 3.93 -13.51
CA ILE A 145 3.54 5.33 -13.06
C ILE A 145 3.39 5.32 -11.54
N PRO A 146 4.42 5.69 -10.76
CA PRO A 146 4.35 5.74 -9.30
C PRO A 146 3.18 6.61 -8.80
N ALA A 147 2.71 6.34 -7.58
CA ALA A 147 1.77 7.21 -6.88
C ALA A 147 2.29 8.66 -6.82
N MET A 148 1.41 9.65 -7.00
CA MET A 148 1.72 11.09 -6.93
C MET A 148 2.86 11.55 -7.87
N SER A 149 2.96 10.98 -9.07
CA SER A 149 4.04 11.29 -10.02
C SER A 149 3.56 11.42 -11.47
N ASN A 150 4.33 12.08 -12.33
CA ASN A 150 4.08 12.20 -13.77
C ASN A 150 4.97 11.26 -14.58
N ARG A 151 4.38 10.46 -15.48
CA ARG A 151 5.10 9.77 -16.57
C ARG A 151 4.18 9.61 -17.78
N TYR A 152 4.75 9.55 -18.98
CA TYR A 152 4.00 9.34 -20.24
C TYR A 152 2.85 10.35 -20.45
N ASP A 153 3.14 11.64 -20.22
CA ASP A 153 2.18 12.75 -20.30
C ASP A 153 0.89 12.53 -19.45
N LEU A 154 1.01 11.86 -18.30
CA LEU A 154 -0.07 11.59 -17.34
C LEU A 154 0.41 11.70 -15.88
N PHE A 155 -0.19 12.60 -15.11
CA PHE A 155 0.01 12.68 -13.66
C PHE A 155 -0.91 11.70 -12.92
N ASN A 156 -0.32 10.84 -12.08
CA ASN A 156 -1.02 9.87 -11.27
C ASN A 156 -1.40 10.46 -9.89
N TYR A 157 -2.61 11.03 -9.79
CA TYR A 157 -3.19 11.53 -8.53
C TYR A 157 -3.57 10.43 -7.52
N ARG A 158 -3.39 9.14 -7.84
CA ARG A 158 -3.82 8.03 -6.98
C ARG A 158 -2.72 7.68 -5.96
N PRO A 159 -3.08 7.25 -4.73
CA PRO A 159 -2.11 6.86 -3.69
C PRO A 159 -1.42 5.51 -3.95
N TYR A 160 -1.63 4.90 -5.13
CA TYR A 160 -1.03 3.65 -5.58
C TYR A 160 -0.39 3.78 -6.97
N THR A 161 0.57 2.92 -7.26
CA THR A 161 1.22 2.82 -8.57
C THR A 161 0.23 2.34 -9.62
N LEU A 162 0.15 3.03 -10.75
CA LEU A 162 -0.54 2.54 -11.94
C LEU A 162 0.41 1.64 -12.74
N SER A 163 -0.06 0.45 -13.11
CA SER A 163 0.67 -0.49 -13.97
C SER A 163 0.03 -0.54 -15.36
N HIS A 164 0.81 -0.94 -16.37
CA HIS A 164 0.29 -1.11 -17.71
C HIS A 164 -0.72 -2.28 -17.77
N CYS A 165 -1.83 -2.12 -18.48
CA CYS A 165 -2.95 -3.09 -18.47
C CYS A 165 -2.59 -4.53 -18.90
N SER A 166 -1.44 -4.75 -19.53
CA SER A 166 -0.93 -6.10 -19.79
C SER A 166 -0.32 -6.78 -18.55
N CYS A 167 0.25 -6.01 -17.62
CA CYS A 167 0.72 -6.50 -16.32
C CYS A 167 -0.48 -6.90 -15.44
N ASP A 168 -1.48 -6.03 -15.32
CA ASP A 168 -2.67 -6.26 -14.49
C ASP A 168 -3.51 -7.43 -15.01
N ARG A 169 -3.66 -7.57 -16.35
CA ARG A 169 -4.28 -8.75 -16.96
C ARG A 169 -3.53 -10.04 -16.63
N ARG A 170 -2.18 -10.02 -16.67
CA ARG A 170 -1.34 -11.17 -16.31
C ARG A 170 -1.43 -11.48 -14.81
N PHE A 171 -1.51 -10.46 -13.95
CA PHE A 171 -1.68 -10.59 -12.50
C PHE A 171 -3.04 -11.24 -12.17
N ARG A 172 -4.14 -10.74 -12.75
CA ARG A 172 -5.48 -11.32 -12.64
C ARG A 172 -5.51 -12.80 -13.04
N THR A 173 -4.87 -13.15 -14.16
CA THR A 173 -4.77 -14.55 -14.61
C THR A 173 -3.92 -15.38 -13.66
N CYS A 174 -2.78 -14.87 -13.19
CA CYS A 174 -1.89 -15.56 -12.26
C CYS A 174 -2.62 -15.92 -10.94
N LEU A 175 -3.32 -14.94 -10.34
CA LEU A 175 -4.10 -15.17 -9.11
C LEU A 175 -5.22 -16.20 -9.31
N LYS A 176 -5.88 -16.22 -10.48
CA LYS A 176 -6.87 -17.27 -10.80
C LYS A 176 -6.25 -18.65 -11.03
N MET A 177 -5.02 -18.72 -11.51
CA MET A 177 -4.29 -19.98 -11.69
C MET A 177 -3.65 -20.49 -10.39
N ALA A 178 -3.42 -19.62 -9.40
CA ALA A 178 -3.02 -20.03 -8.05
C ALA A 178 -4.15 -20.80 -7.34
N ASN A 179 -5.40 -20.35 -7.52
CA ASN A 179 -6.62 -21.03 -7.08
C ASN A 179 -6.69 -21.34 -5.56
N ASP A 180 -5.99 -20.57 -4.75
CA ASP A 180 -6.04 -20.62 -3.28
C ASP A 180 -6.87 -19.45 -2.69
N GLU A 181 -7.18 -19.51 -1.40
CA GLU A 181 -8.03 -18.51 -0.73
C GLU A 181 -7.37 -17.11 -0.69
N ASP A 182 -6.06 -17.06 -0.44
CA ASP A 182 -5.27 -15.83 -0.40
C ASP A 182 -5.31 -15.11 -1.76
N ALA A 183 -5.01 -15.80 -2.87
CA ALA A 183 -5.02 -15.24 -4.22
C ALA A 183 -6.43 -14.80 -4.66
N ASN A 184 -7.46 -15.55 -4.27
CA ASN A 184 -8.85 -15.16 -4.51
C ASN A 184 -9.23 -13.89 -3.73
N THR A 185 -8.74 -13.74 -2.50
CA THR A 185 -8.99 -12.57 -1.65
C THR A 185 -8.24 -11.34 -2.15
N ILE A 186 -6.94 -11.48 -2.46
CA ILE A 186 -6.10 -10.43 -3.07
C ILE A 186 -6.69 -9.99 -4.42
N GLY A 187 -7.17 -10.94 -5.23
CA GLY A 187 -7.85 -10.66 -6.51
C GLY A 187 -9.12 -9.84 -6.33
N LYS A 188 -10.02 -10.24 -5.42
CA LYS A 188 -11.24 -9.47 -5.09
C LYS A 188 -10.90 -8.07 -4.56
N LEU A 189 -9.91 -7.96 -3.68
CA LEU A 189 -9.47 -6.68 -3.11
C LEU A 189 -8.98 -5.72 -4.21
N PHE A 190 -8.02 -6.15 -5.04
CA PHE A 190 -7.38 -5.31 -6.06
C PHE A 190 -8.36 -4.91 -7.19
N PHE A 191 -9.12 -5.87 -7.72
CA PHE A 191 -9.93 -5.67 -8.94
C PHE A 191 -11.40 -5.31 -8.68
N ASN A 192 -11.99 -5.66 -7.53
CA ASN A 192 -13.42 -5.48 -7.27
C ASN A 192 -13.71 -4.43 -6.18
N MET A 193 -12.88 -4.36 -5.13
CA MET A 193 -13.07 -3.44 -4.01
C MET A 193 -12.31 -2.12 -4.20
N VAL A 194 -10.98 -2.17 -4.38
CA VAL A 194 -10.14 -0.98 -4.62
C VAL A 194 -10.31 -0.44 -6.05
N GLN A 195 -10.77 -1.30 -6.98
CA GLN A 195 -11.03 -0.97 -8.38
C GLN A 195 -9.86 -0.22 -9.03
N THR A 196 -8.67 -0.79 -8.87
CA THR A 196 -7.43 -0.26 -9.42
C THR A 196 -7.54 -0.06 -10.93
N GLN A 197 -7.21 1.15 -11.40
CA GLN A 197 -7.06 1.41 -12.82
C GLN A 197 -5.68 0.99 -13.32
N CYS A 198 -5.61 0.66 -14.59
CA CYS A 198 -4.37 0.45 -15.34
C CYS A 198 -4.24 1.53 -16.42
N PHE A 199 -3.12 1.55 -17.14
CA PHE A 199 -2.98 2.41 -18.32
C PHE A 199 -2.56 1.62 -19.57
N VAL A 200 -2.89 2.17 -20.74
CA VAL A 200 -2.31 1.76 -22.04
C VAL A 200 -1.53 2.93 -22.61
N LEU A 201 -0.38 2.67 -23.23
CA LEU A 201 0.32 3.68 -24.02
C LEU A 201 -0.32 3.78 -25.41
N LYS A 202 -0.55 5.00 -25.88
CA LYS A 202 -0.86 5.30 -27.27
C LYS A 202 0.23 6.19 -27.87
N THR A 203 0.51 5.97 -29.14
CA THR A 203 1.31 6.87 -29.96
C THR A 203 0.41 7.95 -30.54
N GLU A 204 0.76 9.22 -30.37
CA GLU A 204 0.02 10.38 -30.88
C GLU A 204 0.94 11.28 -31.68
N THR A 205 0.51 11.63 -32.89
CA THR A 205 1.16 12.66 -33.72
C THR A 205 0.57 14.01 -33.34
N LEU A 206 1.41 14.93 -32.88
CA LEU A 206 1.04 16.29 -32.50
C LEU A 206 1.68 17.29 -33.46
N CYS A 207 0.92 18.30 -33.87
CA CYS A 207 1.50 19.41 -34.61
C CYS A 207 2.31 20.31 -33.67
N GLN A 208 3.65 20.35 -33.86
CA GLN A 208 4.57 21.20 -33.10
C GLN A 208 4.57 22.65 -33.64
N GLN A 209 4.39 22.84 -34.95
CA GLN A 209 4.40 24.15 -35.59
C GLN A 209 3.37 24.21 -36.72
N ARG A 210 2.57 25.28 -36.72
CA ARG A 210 1.59 25.62 -37.77
C ARG A 210 2.11 26.74 -38.68
N GLY A 211 1.45 26.91 -39.82
CA GLY A 211 1.66 28.08 -40.68
C GLY A 211 1.14 29.38 -40.07
N THR A 212 1.38 30.48 -40.76
CA THR A 212 0.95 31.84 -40.38
C THR A 212 0.05 32.45 -41.47
N GLY A 213 -0.72 33.47 -41.12
CA GLY A 213 -1.66 34.10 -42.05
C GLY A 213 -2.68 33.09 -42.57
N SER A 214 -2.76 32.97 -43.90
CA SER A 214 -3.68 32.05 -44.60
C SER A 214 -3.32 30.56 -44.49
N GLU A 215 -2.13 30.19 -44.00
CA GLU A 215 -1.74 28.79 -43.79
C GLU A 215 -1.87 28.32 -42.32
N SER A 216 -2.68 28.99 -41.48
CA SER A 216 -2.83 28.68 -40.04
C SER A 216 -3.15 27.21 -39.74
N ASP A 217 -3.92 26.57 -40.60
CA ASP A 217 -4.49 25.23 -40.35
C ASP A 217 -3.53 24.11 -40.79
N LYS A 218 -2.53 24.47 -41.61
CA LYS A 218 -1.51 23.57 -42.14
C LYS A 218 -0.46 23.30 -41.07
N CYS A 219 -0.23 22.03 -40.76
CA CYS A 219 0.92 21.67 -39.93
C CYS A 219 2.22 21.72 -40.75
N LEU A 220 3.20 22.47 -40.26
CA LEU A 220 4.53 22.56 -40.87
C LEU A 220 5.54 21.60 -40.23
N LYS A 221 5.30 21.21 -38.98
CA LYS A 221 6.16 20.25 -38.27
C LYS A 221 5.36 19.40 -37.29
N GLU A 222 5.42 18.09 -37.48
CA GLU A 222 4.83 17.11 -36.57
C GLU A 222 5.86 16.57 -35.56
N THR A 223 5.36 16.07 -34.43
CA THR A 223 6.16 15.36 -33.42
C THR A 223 5.35 14.20 -32.85
N VAL A 224 5.99 13.04 -32.69
CA VAL A 224 5.34 11.83 -32.17
C VAL A 224 5.60 11.72 -30.66
N ARG A 225 4.56 11.43 -29.88
CA ARG A 225 4.65 11.21 -28.42
C ARG A 225 3.97 9.92 -27.99
N HIS A 226 4.38 9.38 -26.85
CA HIS A 226 3.73 8.23 -26.21
C HIS A 226 3.01 8.68 -24.93
N LYS A 227 1.69 8.66 -24.97
CA LYS A 227 0.82 9.16 -23.90
C LYS A 227 0.06 8.01 -23.23
N ALA A 228 -0.01 8.03 -21.90
CA ALA A 228 -0.76 7.06 -21.12
C ALA A 228 -2.25 7.41 -21.07
N TYR A 229 -3.08 6.40 -21.34
CA TYR A 229 -4.54 6.46 -21.26
C TYR A 229 -5.04 5.50 -20.19
N LEU A 230 -5.72 6.03 -19.17
CA LEU A 230 -6.34 5.27 -18.10
C LEU A 230 -7.42 4.32 -18.63
N ARG A 231 -7.51 3.14 -18.02
CA ARG A 231 -8.52 2.11 -18.28
C ARG A 231 -8.90 1.43 -16.97
N ASP A 232 -10.16 1.06 -16.83
CA ASP A 232 -10.62 0.24 -15.74
C ASP A 232 -10.21 -1.22 -15.97
N ASN A 233 -9.75 -1.88 -14.90
CA ASN A 233 -9.43 -3.30 -14.98
C ASN A 233 -10.69 -4.17 -15.05
N LYS A 234 -10.57 -5.35 -15.66
CA LYS A 234 -11.64 -6.36 -15.60
C LYS A 234 -11.72 -6.93 -14.18
N LYS A 235 -12.90 -6.76 -13.53
CA LYS A 235 -13.27 -7.39 -12.26
C LYS A 235 -12.80 -8.85 -12.18
N PHE A 236 -12.34 -9.28 -11.01
CA PHE A 236 -11.80 -10.61 -10.74
C PHE A 236 -12.85 -11.69 -10.98
#